data_AF-A0A928MEW7-F1
#
_entry.id   AF-A0A928MEW7-F1
#
_cell.length_a   1.000
_cell.length_b   1.000
_cell.length_c   1.000
_cell.angle_alpha   90.00
_cell.angle_beta   90.00
_cell.angle_gamma   90.00
#
_symmetry.space_group_name_H-M   'P 1'
#
loop_
_entity.id
_entity.type
_entity.pdbx_description
1 polymer ?
#
loop_
_entity_poly.entity_id
_entity_poly.type
_entity_poly.pdbx_seq_one_letter_code
_entity_poly.pdbx_strand_id
1 'polypeptide(L)'
;MLKRKHDFKPDRMGAGALSKLYLTRRQRLNLLRWLLYGAVILLLSLVQDVILCRIRIFGVTTNLVGAGILLLSMMLQPDAGAVFALISSVLYYFSGAAPGPYAIVFLTGLGVLLNIFRYSYLRKGFGSAMLCAGAAMMLYEVLTFGVGLFLGHTTVARFAGFCITGGLSTAVMPLLYPLFVSIGKIGGESWKE
;
A
#
# COMPACT_ATOMS: atom_id res chain seq x y z
N MET A 1 -10.03 -43.92 32.23
CA MET A 1 -9.36 -42.74 31.66
C MET A 1 -10.40 -41.81 31.04
N LEU A 2 -10.76 -40.71 31.72
CA LEU A 2 -11.78 -39.76 31.24
C LEU A 2 -11.15 -38.71 30.33
N LYS A 3 -11.54 -38.72 29.05
CA LYS A 3 -11.09 -37.77 28.02
C LYS A 3 -11.70 -36.40 28.31
N ARG A 4 -10.89 -35.46 28.82
CA ARG A 4 -11.29 -34.05 29.04
C ARG A 4 -11.72 -33.46 27.69
N LYS A 5 -13.01 -33.17 27.52
CA LYS A 5 -13.50 -32.35 26.41
C LYS A 5 -12.94 -30.94 26.60
N HIS A 6 -12.17 -30.45 25.64
CA HIS A 6 -11.83 -29.03 25.56
C HIS A 6 -13.08 -28.28 25.10
N ASP A 7 -13.92 -27.88 26.06
CA ASP A 7 -15.05 -27.02 25.77
C ASP A 7 -14.53 -25.65 25.30
N PHE A 8 -14.96 -25.28 24.09
CA PHE A 8 -14.72 -23.97 23.50
C PHE A 8 -15.34 -22.91 24.41
N LYS A 9 -14.50 -22.16 25.11
CA LYS A 9 -14.92 -21.07 25.99
C LYS A 9 -15.03 -19.80 25.14
N PRO A 10 -16.22 -19.24 24.90
CA PRO A 10 -16.33 -17.98 24.16
C PRO A 10 -15.65 -16.85 24.96
N ASP A 11 -14.88 -16.02 24.26
CA ASP A 11 -14.17 -14.88 24.85
C ASP A 11 -15.14 -13.96 25.60
N ARG A 12 -14.73 -13.47 26.78
CA ARG A 12 -15.51 -12.50 27.57
C ARG A 12 -15.77 -11.23 26.73
N MET A 13 -17.02 -11.03 26.31
CA MET A 13 -17.46 -9.88 25.53
C MET A 13 -17.43 -8.63 26.40
N GLY A 14 -16.48 -7.72 26.13
CA GLY A 14 -16.47 -6.39 26.70
C GLY A 14 -17.68 -5.57 26.24
N ALA A 15 -18.33 -4.89 27.18
CA ALA A 15 -19.48 -4.03 26.95
C ALA A 15 -19.07 -2.77 26.17
N GLY A 16 -19.42 -2.71 24.89
CA GLY A 16 -19.26 -1.54 24.03
C GLY A 16 -20.12 -1.68 22.79
N ALA A 17 -20.40 -0.59 22.06
CA ALA A 17 -21.30 -0.57 20.89
C ALA A 17 -20.93 -1.62 19.80
N LEU A 18 -19.64 -1.96 19.69
CA LEU A 18 -19.12 -3.02 18.83
C LEU A 18 -19.51 -4.44 19.27
N SER A 19 -19.99 -4.65 20.50
CA SER A 19 -20.54 -5.92 21.03
C SER A 19 -21.82 -6.35 20.32
N LYS A 20 -22.60 -5.40 19.81
CA LYS A 20 -23.82 -5.68 19.04
C LYS A 20 -23.53 -6.22 17.64
N LEU A 21 -22.37 -5.88 17.08
CA LEU A 21 -21.81 -6.59 15.93
C LEU A 21 -21.15 -7.85 16.48
N TYR A 22 -21.71 -9.03 16.21
CA TYR A 22 -21.17 -10.36 16.56
C TYR A 22 -19.81 -10.65 15.88
N LEU A 23 -18.86 -9.72 15.98
CA LEU A 23 -17.52 -9.79 15.40
C LEU A 23 -16.59 -10.42 16.41
N THR A 24 -15.98 -11.53 16.02
CA THR A 24 -14.92 -12.20 16.77
C THR A 24 -13.78 -11.21 17.07
N ARG A 25 -13.13 -11.32 18.22
CA ARG A 25 -12.00 -10.45 18.62
C ARG A 25 -10.94 -10.31 17.52
N ARG A 26 -10.67 -11.40 16.79
CA ARG A 26 -9.74 -11.44 15.65
C ARG A 26 -10.22 -10.61 14.46
N GLN A 27 -11.52 -10.62 14.14
CA GLN A 27 -12.10 -9.79 13.08
C GLN A 27 -12.02 -8.30 13.43
N ARG A 28 -12.24 -7.94 14.71
CA ARG A 28 -12.10 -6.55 15.17
C ARG A 28 -10.66 -6.03 15.04
N LEU A 29 -9.68 -6.86 15.43
CA LEU A 29 -8.27 -6.49 15.29
C LEU A 29 -7.85 -6.36 13.82
N ASN A 30 -8.33 -7.27 12.96
CA ASN A 30 -8.10 -7.15 11.52
C ASN A 30 -8.73 -5.89 10.95
N LEU A 31 -9.99 -5.58 11.29
CA LEU A 31 -10.67 -4.36 10.83
C LEU A 31 -9.94 -3.10 11.30
N LEU A 32 -9.47 -3.08 12.55
CA LEU A 32 -8.66 -2.00 13.09
C LEU A 32 -7.34 -1.83 12.32
N ARG A 33 -6.68 -2.94 11.97
CA ARG A 33 -5.45 -2.94 11.16
C ARG A 33 -5.69 -2.35 9.77
N TRP A 34 -6.78 -2.76 9.11
CA TRP A 34 -7.19 -2.21 7.81
C TRP A 34 -7.53 -0.71 7.89
N LEU A 35 -8.23 -0.28 8.94
CA LEU A 35 -8.50 1.14 9.21
C LEU A 35 -7.22 1.93 9.44
N LEU A 36 -6.26 1.39 10.19
CA LEU A 36 -4.96 2.05 10.41
C LEU A 36 -4.16 2.19 9.11
N TYR A 37 -4.15 1.15 8.26
CA TYR A 37 -3.51 1.24 6.95
C TYR A 37 -4.15 2.31 6.07
N GLY A 38 -5.49 2.36 6.03
CA GLY A 38 -6.21 3.43 5.33
C GLY A 38 -5.87 4.82 5.89
N ALA A 39 -5.84 4.98 7.21
CA ALA A 39 -5.51 6.24 7.87
C ALA A 39 -4.08 6.70 7.55
N VAL A 40 -3.10 5.79 7.47
CA VAL A 40 -1.73 6.13 7.07
C VAL A 40 -1.67 6.56 5.62
N ILE A 41 -2.36 5.88 4.70
CA ILE A 41 -2.42 6.30 3.29
C ILE A 41 -3.05 7.69 3.15
N LEU A 42 -4.12 7.98 3.91
CA LEU A 42 -4.72 9.31 3.95
C LEU A 42 -3.75 10.36 4.49
N LEU A 43 -3.02 10.05 5.57
CA LEU A 43 -2.00 10.95 6.12
C LEU A 43 -0.88 11.19 5.12
N LEU A 44 -0.42 10.17 4.42
CA LEU A 44 0.58 10.30 3.34
C LEU A 44 0.05 11.18 2.20
N SER A 45 -1.24 11.09 1.86
CA SER A 45 -1.87 11.99 0.89
C SER A 45 -1.85 13.44 1.38
N LEU A 46 -2.24 13.70 2.63
CA LEU A 46 -2.20 15.04 3.20
C LEU A 46 -0.78 15.61 3.24
N VAL A 47 0.21 14.79 3.62
CA VAL A 47 1.62 15.20 3.61
C VAL A 47 2.07 15.51 2.18
N GLN A 48 1.67 14.70 1.19
CA GLN A 48 1.95 14.96 -0.21
C GLN A 48 1.31 16.27 -0.70
N ASP A 49 0.04 16.49 -0.42
CA ASP A 49 -0.69 17.67 -0.90
C ASP A 49 -0.27 18.96 -0.17
N VAL A 50 0.05 18.90 1.14
CA VAL A 50 0.39 20.09 1.93
C VAL A 50 1.87 20.46 1.81
N ILE A 51 2.78 19.47 1.85
CA ILE A 51 4.23 19.71 1.91
C ILE A 51 4.86 19.64 0.52
N LEU A 52 4.52 18.62 -0.28
CA LEU A 52 5.18 18.37 -1.57
C LEU A 52 4.63 19.25 -2.70
N CYS A 53 3.40 19.80 -2.60
CA CYS A 53 2.98 20.90 -3.49
C CYS A 53 3.82 22.17 -3.30
N ARG A 54 4.44 22.38 -2.12
CA ARG A 54 5.32 23.53 -1.85
C ARG A 54 6.79 23.26 -2.17
N ILE A 55 7.25 22.02 -2.14
CA ILE A 55 8.67 21.66 -2.33
C ILE A 55 8.84 20.85 -3.61
N ARG A 56 9.18 21.53 -4.71
CA ARG A 56 9.56 20.88 -5.98
C ARG A 56 11.05 20.58 -5.98
N ILE A 57 11.43 19.38 -5.56
CA ILE A 57 12.83 18.94 -5.64
C ILE A 57 13.14 18.72 -7.14
N PHE A 58 14.07 19.49 -7.69
CA PHE A 58 14.43 19.49 -9.12
C PHE A 58 13.28 19.78 -10.10
N GLY A 59 12.22 20.47 -9.65
CA GLY A 59 11.07 20.78 -10.50
C GLY A 59 10.09 19.61 -10.68
N VAL A 60 10.25 18.52 -9.92
CA VAL A 60 9.43 17.31 -10.03
C VAL A 60 8.79 16.94 -8.68
N THR A 61 7.57 16.40 -8.72
CA THR A 61 6.76 16.05 -7.55
C THR A 61 6.87 14.56 -7.24
N THR A 62 7.19 14.19 -6.01
CA THR A 62 7.27 12.79 -5.59
C THR A 62 5.89 12.16 -5.37
N ASN A 63 5.72 10.91 -5.79
CA ASN A 63 4.47 10.15 -5.62
C ASN A 63 4.54 9.28 -4.36
N LEU A 64 4.34 9.92 -3.21
CA LEU A 64 4.40 9.31 -1.89
C LEU A 64 3.25 8.30 -1.65
N VAL A 65 2.05 8.65 -2.09
CA VAL A 65 0.85 7.81 -1.94
C VAL A 65 0.97 6.54 -2.77
N GLY A 66 1.37 6.64 -4.04
CA GLY A 66 1.58 5.48 -4.92
C GLY A 66 2.62 4.51 -4.35
N ALA A 67 3.73 5.05 -3.82
CA ALA A 67 4.75 4.25 -3.15
C ALA A 67 4.21 3.52 -1.91
N GLY A 68 3.39 4.20 -1.10
CA GLY A 68 2.73 3.60 0.07
C GLY A 68 1.77 2.47 -0.30
N ILE A 69 0.94 2.68 -1.33
CA ILE A 69 -0.04 1.67 -1.80
C ILE A 69 0.67 0.42 -2.31
N LEU A 70 1.69 0.57 -3.17
CA LEU A 70 2.42 -0.57 -3.72
C LEU A 70 3.22 -1.30 -2.64
N LEU A 71 3.90 -0.57 -1.75
CA LEU A 71 4.64 -1.18 -0.64
C LEU A 71 3.69 -1.97 0.27
N LEU A 72 2.54 -1.39 0.64
CA LEU A 72 1.59 -2.09 1.48
C LEU A 72 0.96 -3.30 0.77
N SER A 73 0.66 -3.19 -0.53
CA SER A 73 0.19 -4.33 -1.33
C SER A 73 1.19 -5.49 -1.28
N MET A 74 2.48 -5.20 -1.47
CA MET A 74 3.54 -6.22 -1.37
C MET A 74 3.62 -6.80 0.04
N MET A 75 3.35 -5.99 1.07
CA MET A 75 3.36 -6.46 2.44
C MET A 75 2.15 -7.38 2.72
N LEU A 76 0.96 -7.08 2.23
CA LEU A 76 -0.17 -7.99 2.49
C LEU A 76 -0.03 -9.30 1.69
N GLN A 77 -0.68 -10.36 2.20
CA GLN A 77 -0.91 -11.60 1.43
C GLN A 77 -1.51 -11.26 0.06
N PRO A 78 -1.27 -12.05 -1.00
CA PRO A 78 -1.68 -11.71 -2.36
C PRO A 78 -3.16 -11.32 -2.47
N ASP A 79 -4.06 -12.08 -1.84
CA ASP A 79 -5.51 -11.79 -1.89
C ASP A 79 -5.85 -10.47 -1.18
N ALA A 80 -5.30 -10.27 0.02
CA ALA A 80 -5.57 -9.07 0.83
C ALA A 80 -4.90 -7.82 0.23
N GLY A 81 -3.69 -7.97 -0.33
CA GLY A 81 -2.93 -6.91 -0.98
C GLY A 81 -3.59 -6.44 -2.27
N ALA A 82 -4.14 -7.36 -3.06
CA ALA A 82 -4.93 -7.02 -4.26
C ALA A 82 -6.16 -6.17 -3.92
N VAL A 83 -6.95 -6.60 -2.92
CA VAL A 83 -8.13 -5.86 -2.47
C VAL A 83 -7.74 -4.50 -1.90
N PHE A 84 -6.67 -4.45 -1.09
CA PHE A 84 -6.16 -3.20 -0.54
C PHE A 84 -5.72 -2.24 -1.64
N ALA A 85 -4.90 -2.71 -2.59
CA ALA A 85 -4.44 -1.90 -3.71
C ALA A 85 -5.61 -1.32 -4.50
N LEU A 86 -6.67 -2.11 -4.72
CA LEU A 86 -7.87 -1.65 -5.43
C LEU A 86 -8.62 -0.57 -4.68
N ILE A 87 -8.93 -0.81 -3.40
CA ILE A 87 -9.64 0.17 -2.57
C ILE A 87 -8.82 1.46 -2.44
N SER A 88 -7.52 1.35 -2.12
CA SER A 88 -6.66 2.52 -1.95
C SER A 88 -6.45 3.30 -3.23
N SER A 89 -6.37 2.64 -4.39
CA SER A 89 -6.23 3.34 -5.67
C SER A 89 -7.51 4.09 -6.06
N VAL A 90 -8.68 3.53 -5.76
CA VAL A 90 -9.97 4.22 -5.94
C VAL A 90 -10.05 5.44 -5.02
N LEU A 91 -9.67 5.31 -3.75
CA LEU A 91 -9.62 6.44 -2.82
C LEU A 91 -8.63 7.52 -3.27
N TYR A 92 -7.48 7.11 -3.82
CA TYR A 92 -6.49 8.03 -4.37
C TYR A 92 -7.03 8.80 -5.58
N TYR A 93 -7.78 8.15 -6.46
CA TYR A 93 -8.46 8.82 -7.57
C TYR A 93 -9.50 9.84 -7.08
N PHE A 94 -10.31 9.48 -6.08
CA PHE A 94 -11.29 10.42 -5.48
C PHE A 94 -10.65 11.58 -4.72
N SER A 95 -9.38 11.47 -4.32
CA SER A 95 -8.62 12.56 -3.72
C SER A 95 -8.35 13.72 -4.69
N GLY A 96 -8.65 13.56 -5.98
CA GLY A 96 -8.41 14.59 -7.01
C GLY A 96 -6.94 14.73 -7.38
N ALA A 97 -6.11 13.73 -7.07
CA ALA A 97 -4.70 13.72 -7.43
C ALA A 97 -4.51 13.72 -8.95
N ALA A 98 -3.41 14.32 -9.41
CA ALA A 98 -3.13 14.58 -10.82
C ALA A 98 -2.99 13.37 -11.77
N PRO A 99 -2.77 12.12 -11.35
CA PRO A 99 -2.87 11.01 -12.29
C PRO A 99 -4.34 10.59 -12.40
N GLY A 100 -4.89 10.72 -13.61
CA GLY A 100 -6.30 10.42 -13.90
C GLY A 100 -6.69 8.95 -13.64
N PRO A 101 -7.83 8.47 -14.21
CA PRO A 101 -8.38 7.15 -13.88
C PRO A 101 -7.44 5.97 -14.18
N TYR A 102 -6.45 6.16 -15.06
CA TYR A 102 -5.40 5.17 -15.35
C TYR A 102 -4.54 4.82 -14.13
N ALA A 103 -4.45 5.70 -13.12
CA ALA A 103 -3.74 5.41 -11.88
C ALA A 103 -4.31 4.18 -11.17
N ILE A 104 -5.64 3.99 -11.23
CA ILE A 104 -6.31 2.85 -10.62
C ILE A 104 -5.82 1.56 -11.28
N VAL A 105 -5.83 1.51 -12.61
CA VAL A 105 -5.43 0.31 -13.36
C VAL A 105 -3.96 0.00 -13.15
N PHE A 106 -3.08 1.00 -13.16
CA PHE A 106 -1.65 0.76 -13.02
C PHE A 106 -1.25 0.39 -11.59
N LEU A 107 -1.74 1.10 -10.57
CA LEU A 107 -1.42 0.77 -9.17
C LEU A 107 -1.97 -0.60 -8.78
N THR A 108 -3.19 -0.94 -9.23
CA THR A 108 -3.78 -2.26 -8.94
C THR A 108 -3.11 -3.36 -9.74
N GLY A 109 -2.96 -3.19 -11.06
CA GLY A 109 -2.35 -4.17 -11.93
C GLY A 109 -0.91 -4.49 -11.53
N LEU A 110 -0.06 -3.46 -11.37
CA LEU A 110 1.31 -3.66 -10.91
C LEU A 110 1.36 -4.19 -9.48
N GLY A 111 0.49 -3.67 -8.60
CA GLY A 111 0.38 -4.13 -7.22
C GLY A 111 0.03 -5.61 -7.10
N VAL A 112 -0.79 -6.15 -8.01
CA VAL A 112 -1.15 -7.58 -8.05
C VAL A 112 -0.05 -8.41 -8.72
N LEU A 113 0.37 -8.02 -9.92
CA LEU A 113 1.37 -8.77 -10.71
C LEU A 113 2.68 -8.96 -9.95
N LEU A 114 3.20 -7.87 -9.35
CA LEU A 114 4.46 -7.92 -8.62
C LEU A 114 4.33 -8.60 -7.26
N ASN A 115 3.14 -8.61 -6.66
CA ASN A 115 2.92 -9.34 -5.40
C ASN A 115 2.87 -10.84 -5.65
N ILE A 116 2.17 -11.27 -6.71
CA ILE A 116 2.18 -12.67 -7.16
C ILE A 116 3.62 -13.09 -7.52
N PHE A 117 4.32 -12.27 -8.31
CA PHE A 117 5.72 -12.54 -8.68
C PHE A 117 6.63 -12.70 -7.45
N ARG A 118 6.52 -11.78 -6.49
CA ARG A 118 7.28 -11.87 -5.23
C ARG A 118 6.94 -13.14 -4.46
N TYR A 119 5.65 -13.48 -4.35
CA TYR A 119 5.19 -14.65 -3.60
C TYR A 119 5.67 -15.97 -4.22
N SER A 120 5.71 -16.04 -5.56
CA SER A 120 6.11 -17.25 -6.28
C SER A 120 7.63 -17.43 -6.40
N TYR A 121 8.40 -16.35 -6.59
CA TYR A 121 9.81 -16.45 -6.98
C TYR A 121 10.80 -15.93 -5.93
N LEU A 122 10.38 -15.03 -5.02
CA LEU A 122 11.31 -14.38 -4.09
C LEU A 122 11.13 -14.87 -2.66
N ARG A 123 12.25 -15.01 -1.94
CA ARG A 123 12.23 -15.29 -0.51
C ARG A 123 11.54 -14.16 0.25
N LYS A 124 10.73 -14.51 1.26
CA LYS A 124 10.11 -13.55 2.17
C LYS A 124 11.20 -12.81 2.96
N GLY A 125 11.25 -11.50 2.81
CA GLY A 125 12.18 -10.62 3.52
C GLY A 125 12.03 -9.18 3.09
N PHE A 126 12.68 -8.28 3.82
CA PHE A 126 12.68 -6.84 3.56
C PHE A 126 13.21 -6.48 2.16
N GLY A 127 14.36 -7.04 1.78
CA GLY A 127 15.00 -6.72 0.49
C GLY A 127 14.14 -7.09 -0.72
N SER A 128 13.44 -8.23 -0.67
CA SER A 128 12.55 -8.65 -1.76
C SER A 128 11.31 -7.78 -1.87
N ALA A 129 10.73 -7.35 -0.73
CA ALA A 129 9.61 -6.41 -0.71
C ALA A 129 10.00 -5.09 -1.36
N MET A 130 11.17 -4.59 -0.99
CA MET A 130 11.69 -3.30 -1.40
C MET A 130 12.06 -3.27 -2.89
N LEU A 131 12.76 -4.29 -3.38
CA LEU A 131 13.10 -4.41 -4.79
C LEU A 131 11.85 -4.53 -5.66
N CYS A 132 10.88 -5.33 -5.23
CA CYS A 132 9.63 -5.51 -5.97
C CYS A 132 8.78 -4.24 -5.96
N ALA A 133 8.61 -3.60 -4.80
CA ALA A 133 7.87 -2.34 -4.69
C ALA A 133 8.54 -1.20 -5.47
N GLY A 134 9.88 -1.11 -5.42
CA GLY A 134 10.65 -0.14 -6.19
C GLY A 134 10.54 -0.36 -7.69
N ALA A 135 10.63 -1.61 -8.15
CA ALA A 135 10.39 -1.96 -9.54
C ALA A 135 8.95 -1.62 -9.98
N ALA A 136 7.95 -1.89 -9.14
CA ALA A 136 6.57 -1.50 -9.41
C ALA A 136 6.42 0.01 -9.54
N MET A 137 7.07 0.81 -8.68
CA MET A 137 7.02 2.28 -8.79
C MET A 137 7.69 2.79 -10.05
N MET A 138 8.85 2.24 -10.43
CA MET A 138 9.50 2.61 -11.68
C MET A 138 8.62 2.30 -12.89
N LEU A 139 8.00 1.12 -12.92
CA LEU A 139 7.05 0.75 -13.96
C LEU A 139 5.82 1.66 -13.96
N TYR A 140 5.30 2.02 -12.79
CA TYR A 140 4.16 2.93 -12.64
C TYR A 140 4.44 4.32 -13.25
N GLU A 141 5.62 4.89 -12.98
CA GLU A 141 6.03 6.18 -13.54
C GLU A 141 6.24 6.11 -15.06
N VAL A 142 6.85 5.02 -15.55
CA VAL A 142 7.06 4.81 -17.00
C VAL A 142 5.73 4.64 -17.73
N LEU A 143 4.79 3.86 -17.19
CA LEU A 143 3.46 3.69 -17.76
C LEU A 143 2.67 4.99 -17.75
N THR A 144 2.72 5.74 -16.64
CA THR A 144 2.09 7.06 -16.53
C THR A 144 2.67 8.04 -17.53
N PHE A 145 3.99 8.05 -17.72
CA PHE A 145 4.65 8.85 -18.74
C PHE A 145 4.23 8.44 -20.15
N GLY A 146 4.14 7.13 -20.43
CA GLY A 146 3.70 6.60 -21.71
C GLY A 146 2.28 7.06 -22.06
N VAL A 147 1.34 6.94 -21.12
CA VAL A 147 -0.03 7.45 -21.30
C VAL A 147 -0.02 8.97 -21.50
N GLY A 148 0.78 9.71 -20.73
CA GLY A 148 0.95 11.16 -20.91
C GLY A 148 1.46 11.55 -22.30
N LEU A 149 2.36 10.75 -22.87
CA LEU A 149 2.86 10.92 -24.25
C LEU A 149 1.76 10.63 -25.28
N PHE A 150 1.03 9.53 -25.12
CA PHE A 150 -0.06 9.15 -26.03
C PHE A 150 -1.19 10.18 -26.05
N LEU A 151 -1.52 10.78 -24.90
CA LEU A 151 -2.53 11.83 -24.80
C LEU A 151 -1.98 13.23 -25.16
N GLY A 152 -0.67 13.35 -25.45
CA GLY A 152 -0.05 14.63 -25.81
C GLY A 152 0.12 15.62 -24.64
N HIS A 153 -0.01 15.16 -23.39
CA HIS A 153 0.16 15.99 -22.19
C HIS A 153 1.63 16.22 -21.80
N THR A 154 2.56 15.40 -22.29
CA THR A 154 3.98 15.46 -21.91
C THR A 154 4.93 15.39 -23.11
N THR A 155 6.05 16.09 -23.01
CA THR A 155 7.15 16.05 -23.99
C THR A 155 8.15 14.96 -23.62
N VAL A 156 8.77 14.33 -24.62
CA VAL A 156 9.80 13.27 -24.44
C VAL A 156 10.96 13.73 -23.55
N ALA A 157 11.32 15.02 -23.59
CA ALA A 157 12.38 15.61 -22.77
C ALA A 157 12.15 15.50 -21.25
N ARG A 158 10.91 15.27 -20.79
CA ARG A 158 10.59 15.12 -19.37
C ARG A 158 10.80 13.71 -18.83
N PHE A 159 11.17 12.74 -19.67
CA PHE A 159 11.40 11.35 -19.25
C PHE A 159 12.39 11.23 -18.08
N ALA A 160 13.50 11.98 -18.13
CA ALA A 160 14.48 12.01 -17.05
C ALA A 160 13.86 12.46 -15.71
N GLY A 161 12.92 13.40 -15.74
CA GLY A 161 12.18 13.85 -14.56
C GLY A 161 11.30 12.74 -13.97
N PHE A 162 10.64 11.94 -14.81
CA PHE A 162 9.85 10.79 -14.36
C PHE A 162 10.75 9.68 -13.76
N CYS A 163 11.93 9.42 -14.32
CA CYS A 163 12.89 8.49 -13.72
C CYS A 163 13.41 8.97 -12.35
N ILE A 164 13.69 10.28 -12.22
CA ILE A 164 14.09 10.87 -10.93
C ILE A 164 12.94 10.76 -9.91
N THR A 165 11.70 10.94 -10.35
CA THR A 165 10.50 10.79 -9.51
C THR A 165 10.35 9.37 -8.99
N GLY A 166 10.48 8.38 -9.88
CA GLY A 166 10.44 6.96 -9.51
C GLY A 166 11.57 6.60 -8.55
N GLY A 167 12.77 7.15 -8.79
CA GLY A 167 13.94 6.98 -7.92
C GLY A 167 13.73 7.54 -6.52
N LEU A 168 13.30 8.80 -6.43
CA LEU A 168 12.99 9.45 -5.16
C LEU A 168 11.87 8.73 -4.41
N SER A 169 10.80 8.34 -5.11
CA SER A 169 9.67 7.64 -4.49
C SER A 169 10.07 6.25 -3.97
N THR A 170 10.95 5.56 -4.70
CA THR A 170 11.57 4.29 -4.24
C THR A 170 12.46 4.52 -3.02
N ALA A 171 13.22 5.62 -2.98
CA ALA A 171 14.09 5.95 -1.85
C ALA A 171 13.33 6.26 -0.55
N VAL A 172 12.04 6.64 -0.64
CA VAL A 172 11.19 6.90 0.54
C VAL A 172 10.52 5.61 1.08
N MET A 173 10.41 4.56 0.27
CA MET A 173 9.86 3.27 0.73
C MET A 173 10.54 2.64 1.97
N PRO A 174 11.86 2.73 2.21
CA PRO A 174 12.46 2.13 3.39
C PRO A 174 12.09 2.91 4.67
N LEU A 175 11.78 4.20 4.57
CA LEU A 175 11.27 5.03 5.67
C LEU A 175 9.83 4.65 6.05
N LEU A 176 9.02 4.26 5.06
CA LEU A 176 7.62 3.85 5.28
C LEU A 176 7.49 2.41 5.81
N TYR A 177 8.45 1.53 5.48
CA TYR A 177 8.45 0.14 5.91
C TYR A 177 8.29 -0.09 7.44
N PRO A 178 9.08 0.54 8.34
CA PRO A 178 8.96 0.32 9.79
C PRO A 178 7.59 0.75 10.35
N LEU A 179 6.96 1.75 9.72
CA LEU A 179 5.65 2.23 10.10
C LEU A 179 4.59 1.17 9.78
N PHE A 180 4.63 0.58 8.59
CA PHE A 180 3.72 -0.51 8.21
C PHE A 180 3.94 -1.80 9.00
N VAL A 181 5.20 -2.13 9.33
CA VAL A 181 5.52 -3.28 10.20
C VAL A 181 4.96 -3.06 11.61
N SER A 182 5.08 -1.85 12.16
CA SER A 182 4.57 -1.53 13.49
C SER A 182 3.04 -1.70 13.58
N ILE A 183 2.33 -1.34 12.51
CA ILE A 183 0.88 -1.55 12.40
C ILE A 183 0.55 -3.03 12.19
N GLY A 184 1.37 -3.75 11.43
CA GLY A 184 1.22 -5.19 11.19
C GLY A 184 1.27 -6.04 12.46
N LYS A 185 1.96 -5.57 13.51
CA LYS A 185 2.01 -6.23 14.84
C LYS A 185 0.66 -6.19 15.57
N ILE A 186 -0.23 -5.27 15.21
CA ILE A 186 -1.58 -5.16 15.78
C ILE A 186 -2.44 -6.26 15.16
N GLY A 187 -2.58 -7.39 15.87
CA GLY A 187 -3.37 -8.54 15.42
C GLY A 187 -2.75 -9.92 15.70
N GLY A 188 -1.54 -9.98 16.26
CA GLY A 188 -0.94 -11.22 16.77
C GLY A 188 -0.29 -12.12 15.73
N GLU A 189 -0.52 -11.92 14.43
CA GLU A 189 0.34 -12.49 13.40
C GLU A 189 1.46 -11.51 13.10
N SER A 190 2.47 -11.56 13.98
CA SER A 190 3.83 -11.22 13.60
C SER A 190 4.10 -11.95 12.29
N TRP A 191 4.25 -11.19 11.22
CA TRP A 191 5.19 -11.46 10.16
C TRP A 191 6.30 -12.39 10.66
N LYS A 192 6.14 -13.69 10.42
CA LYS A 192 7.23 -14.62 10.57
C LYS A 192 7.98 -14.53 9.24
N GLU A 193 8.93 -13.61 9.22
CA GLU A 193 10.12 -13.79 8.39
C GLU A 193 10.85 -15.06 8.83
#